data_AF-A0AAV6YZR3-F1
#
_entry.id   AF-A0AAV6YZR3-F1
#
_cell.length_a   1.000
_cell.length_b   1.000
_cell.length_c   1.000
_cell.angle_alpha   90.00
_cell.angle_beta   90.00
_cell.angle_gamma   90.00
#
_symmetry.space_group_name_H-M   'P 1'
#
loop_
_entity.id
_entity.type
_entity.pdbx_description
1 polymer ?
#
loop_
_entity_poly.entity_id
_entity_poly.type
_entity_poly.pdbx_seq_one_letter_code
_entity_poly.pdbx_strand_id
1 'polypeptide(L)'
;MEAERLGSSHLSCLFVAYWIAHRAMKTVFDTIDNLVEPEHDISYVQEAMYSYFQVSDRLGILTHLYRTFDKSRIAGFCVRVAEGANNGDALCRSVFRSAGEVLARHVVAIMPKIDEVLFRGDLGLPVLAEGAVWKSWDLLKDGFISVLDKARSTPYGRLLTRFSLLRLKHSSAVGGASLAAKNIGIDLPLNYQENVDVFYTHSFP
;
A
#
# COMPACT_ATOMS: atom_id res chain seq x y z
N MET A 1 25.58 20.87 -9.90
CA MET A 1 24.11 20.77 -9.86
C MET A 1 23.77 19.40 -9.32
N GLU A 2 23.67 19.33 -8.00
CA GLU A 2 23.33 18.13 -7.27
C GLU A 2 21.89 17.75 -7.60
N ALA A 3 21.74 16.56 -8.20
CA ALA A 3 20.50 15.82 -8.15
C ALA A 3 20.29 15.43 -6.69
N GLU A 4 19.62 16.31 -5.94
CA GLU A 4 19.16 16.03 -4.60
C GLU A 4 18.40 14.71 -4.61
N ARG A 5 18.94 13.80 -3.82
CA ARG A 5 18.39 12.50 -3.49
C ARG A 5 16.95 12.69 -3.04
N LEU A 6 16.00 12.39 -3.93
CA LEU A 6 14.62 12.06 -3.59
C LEU A 6 14.59 10.69 -2.89
N GLY A 7 15.29 10.60 -1.76
CA GLY A 7 15.23 9.49 -0.84
C GLY A 7 13.98 9.63 0.03
N SER A 8 12.96 8.84 -0.29
CA SER A 8 12.18 8.02 0.66
C SER A 8 11.83 8.54 2.06
N SER A 9 11.58 9.84 2.27
CA SER A 9 11.32 10.37 3.63
C SER A 9 9.84 10.49 4.01
N HIS A 10 8.89 10.29 3.08
CA HIS A 10 7.42 10.38 3.34
C HIS A 10 6.63 9.19 2.72
N LEU A 11 7.29 8.04 2.55
CA LEU A 11 7.08 7.23 1.34
C LEU A 11 6.20 5.96 1.41
N SER A 12 5.57 5.57 2.53
CA SER A 12 4.80 4.31 2.54
C SER A 12 3.32 4.47 2.18
N CYS A 13 2.58 5.38 2.82
CA CYS A 13 1.13 5.43 2.64
C CYS A 13 0.67 6.23 1.41
N LEU A 14 1.28 7.40 1.16
CA LEU A 14 0.86 8.28 0.06
C LEU A 14 1.19 7.66 -1.31
N PHE A 15 2.24 6.84 -1.39
CA PHE A 15 2.66 6.20 -2.63
C PHE A 15 1.65 5.16 -3.11
N VAL A 16 1.15 4.30 -2.21
CA VAL A 16 0.21 3.24 -2.60
C VAL A 16 -1.17 3.81 -2.91
N ALA A 17 -1.65 4.79 -2.13
CA ALA A 17 -2.91 5.48 -2.44
C ALA A 17 -2.83 6.20 -3.80
N TYR A 18 -1.72 6.90 -4.07
CA TYR A 18 -1.46 7.50 -5.37
C TYR A 18 -1.41 6.44 -6.48
N TRP A 19 -0.73 5.32 -6.26
CA TRP A 19 -0.62 4.24 -7.24
C TRP A 19 -1.99 3.65 -7.59
N ILE A 20 -2.84 3.40 -6.59
CA ILE A 20 -4.23 2.93 -6.77
C ILE A 20 -5.02 3.94 -7.61
N ALA A 21 -5.02 5.21 -7.20
CA ALA A 21 -5.73 6.27 -7.89
C ALA A 21 -5.25 6.44 -9.34
N HIS A 22 -3.93 6.55 -9.53
CA HIS A 22 -3.32 6.70 -10.84
C HIS A 22 -3.58 5.50 -11.73
N ARG A 23 -3.52 4.26 -11.22
CA ARG A 23 -3.83 3.06 -12.00
C ARG A 23 -5.29 3.06 -12.46
N ALA A 24 -6.23 3.38 -11.57
CA ALA A 24 -7.64 3.46 -11.90
C ALA A 24 -7.91 4.54 -12.97
N MET A 25 -7.35 5.75 -12.79
CA MET A 25 -7.44 6.83 -13.78
C MET A 25 -6.82 6.41 -15.12
N LYS A 26 -5.64 5.77 -15.09
CA LYS A 26 -4.93 5.34 -16.29
C LYS A 26 -5.74 4.32 -17.10
N THR A 27 -6.39 3.36 -16.45
CA THR A 27 -7.28 2.40 -17.12
C THR A 27 -8.39 3.12 -17.89
N VAL A 28 -9.04 4.13 -17.30
CA VAL A 28 -10.06 4.94 -18.00
C VAL A 28 -9.48 5.60 -19.25
N PHE A 29 -8.30 6.23 -19.15
CA PHE A 29 -7.64 6.85 -20.30
C PHE A 29 -7.32 5.83 -21.40
N ASP A 30 -6.72 4.71 -21.03
CA ASP A 30 -6.34 3.66 -21.98
C ASP A 30 -7.53 3.08 -22.74
N THR A 31 -8.64 2.87 -22.04
CA THR A 31 -9.86 2.35 -22.66
C THR A 31 -10.49 3.35 -23.61
N ILE A 32 -10.63 4.63 -23.22
CA ILE A 32 -11.24 5.65 -24.09
C ILE A 32 -10.37 5.91 -25.34
N ASP A 33 -9.05 5.83 -25.20
CA ASP A 33 -8.11 5.94 -26.33
C ASP A 33 -8.00 4.66 -27.17
N ASN A 34 -8.73 3.60 -26.82
CA ASN A 34 -8.64 2.28 -27.45
C ASN A 34 -7.20 1.73 -27.48
N LEU A 35 -6.40 2.07 -26.46
CA LEU A 35 -5.00 1.68 -26.33
C LEU A 35 -4.86 0.33 -25.63
N VAL A 36 -5.64 0.10 -24.57
CA VAL A 36 -5.72 -1.19 -23.85
C VAL A 36 -7.18 -1.50 -23.55
N GLU A 37 -7.62 -2.68 -23.96
CA GLU A 37 -8.96 -3.18 -23.64
C GLU A 37 -9.08 -3.43 -22.13
N PRO A 38 -10.14 -2.94 -21.47
CA PRO A 38 -10.26 -3.09 -20.04
C PRO A 38 -10.70 -4.51 -19.67
N GLU A 39 -10.14 -5.06 -18.60
CA GLU A 39 -10.56 -6.35 -18.04
C GLU A 39 -11.99 -6.29 -17.45
N HIS A 40 -12.44 -5.10 -17.05
CA HIS A 40 -13.71 -4.85 -16.37
C HIS A 40 -14.33 -3.53 -16.83
N ASP A 41 -15.63 -3.36 -16.64
CA ASP A 41 -16.31 -2.11 -16.97
C ASP A 41 -15.66 -0.89 -16.27
N ILE A 42 -15.53 0.22 -17.00
CA ILE A 42 -14.87 1.44 -16.52
C ILE A 42 -15.84 2.50 -16.01
N SER A 43 -17.16 2.29 -16.15
CA SER A 43 -18.16 3.34 -16.02
C SER A 43 -18.15 3.98 -14.63
N TYR A 44 -18.08 3.15 -13.58
CA TYR A 44 -18.00 3.64 -12.19
C TYR A 44 -16.78 4.52 -11.97
N VAL A 45 -15.59 4.04 -12.35
CA VAL A 45 -14.33 4.76 -12.13
C VAL A 45 -14.30 6.06 -12.95
N GLN A 46 -14.80 6.03 -14.18
CA GLN A 46 -14.89 7.20 -15.04
C GLN A 46 -15.80 8.27 -14.43
N GLU A 47 -17.02 7.92 -14.00
CA GLU A 47 -17.95 8.84 -13.36
C GLU A 47 -17.38 9.40 -12.05
N ALA A 48 -16.83 8.53 -11.20
CA ALA A 48 -16.20 8.92 -9.95
C ALA A 48 -15.01 9.87 -10.18
N MET A 49 -14.21 9.63 -11.22
CA MET A 49 -13.06 10.46 -11.58
C MET A 49 -13.52 11.88 -11.96
N TYR A 50 -14.48 12.00 -12.87
CA TYR A 50 -15.02 13.29 -13.30
C TYR A 50 -15.68 14.06 -12.14
N SER A 51 -16.47 13.37 -11.33
CA SER A 51 -17.10 13.95 -10.13
C SER A 51 -16.08 14.43 -9.10
N TYR A 52 -15.07 13.61 -8.78
CA TYR A 52 -14.06 13.95 -7.77
C TYR A 52 -13.16 15.12 -8.18
N PHE A 53 -12.76 15.17 -9.45
CA PHE A 53 -11.93 16.25 -9.96
C PHE A 53 -12.74 17.48 -10.41
N GLN A 54 -14.08 17.39 -10.43
CA GLN A 54 -15.00 18.44 -10.86
C GLN A 54 -14.75 18.87 -12.31
N VAL A 55 -14.64 17.88 -13.19
CA VAL A 55 -14.42 18.08 -14.63
C VAL A 55 -15.47 17.30 -15.42
N SER A 56 -15.72 17.72 -16.66
CA SER A 56 -16.73 17.09 -17.52
C SER A 56 -16.15 16.05 -18.48
N ASP A 57 -14.83 16.03 -18.66
CA ASP A 57 -14.15 15.18 -19.62
C ASP A 57 -12.71 14.87 -19.21
N ARG A 58 -12.04 14.00 -20.00
CA ARG A 58 -10.65 13.60 -19.79
C ARG A 58 -9.63 14.75 -19.95
N LEU A 59 -9.91 15.76 -20.76
CA LEU A 59 -8.99 16.88 -20.96
C LEU A 59 -8.93 17.76 -19.71
N GLY A 60 -10.05 17.90 -19.00
CA GLY A 60 -10.10 18.55 -17.69
C GLY A 60 -9.14 17.91 -16.68
N ILE A 61 -9.01 16.59 -16.68
CA ILE A 61 -8.08 15.86 -15.80
C ILE A 61 -6.62 16.26 -16.05
N LEU A 62 -6.24 16.56 -17.30
CA LEU A 62 -4.85 16.95 -17.63
C LEU A 62 -4.41 18.22 -16.89
N THR A 63 -5.34 19.13 -16.58
CA THR A 63 -5.04 20.32 -15.76
C THR A 63 -4.54 19.91 -14.37
N HIS A 64 -5.17 18.92 -13.74
CA HIS A 64 -4.76 18.38 -12.44
C HIS A 64 -3.49 17.55 -12.48
N LEU A 65 -3.07 17.07 -13.65
CA LEU A 65 -1.82 16.32 -13.81
C LEU A 65 -0.62 17.21 -14.12
N TYR A 66 -0.82 18.32 -14.85
CA TYR A 66 0.29 19.12 -15.38
C TYR A 66 0.36 20.56 -14.87
N ARG A 67 -0.77 21.21 -14.56
CA ARG A 67 -0.80 22.64 -14.17
C ARG A 67 -1.02 22.82 -12.68
N THR A 68 -2.02 22.15 -12.14
CA THR A 68 -2.42 22.24 -10.72
C THR A 68 -2.19 20.91 -10.03
N PHE A 69 -1.00 20.32 -10.24
CA PHE A 69 -0.66 19.02 -9.69
C PHE A 69 -0.61 19.08 -8.16
N ASP A 70 -1.46 18.27 -7.54
CA ASP A 70 -1.47 18.04 -6.11
C ASP A 70 -1.50 16.52 -5.88
N LYS A 71 -0.36 15.99 -5.41
CA LYS A 71 -0.17 14.56 -5.15
C LYS A 71 -1.16 14.04 -4.11
N SER A 72 -1.45 14.83 -3.08
CA SER A 72 -2.39 14.46 -2.02
C SER A 72 -3.81 14.42 -2.56
N ARG A 73 -4.20 15.37 -3.40
CA ARG A 73 -5.50 15.36 -4.07
C ARG A 73 -5.65 14.15 -4.99
N ILE A 74 -4.65 13.81 -5.80
CA ILE A 74 -4.69 12.63 -6.66
C ILE A 74 -4.76 11.35 -5.81
N ALA A 75 -3.92 11.22 -4.79
CA ALA A 75 -3.96 10.08 -3.89
C ALA A 75 -5.31 9.96 -3.14
N GLY A 76 -5.97 11.08 -2.84
CA GLY A 76 -7.29 11.12 -2.23
C GLY A 76 -8.39 10.47 -3.07
N PHE A 77 -8.22 10.39 -4.40
CA PHE A 77 -9.14 9.66 -5.28
C PHE A 77 -9.20 8.16 -4.95
N CYS A 78 -8.18 7.60 -4.29
CA CYS A 78 -8.17 6.24 -3.76
C CYS A 78 -9.40 5.94 -2.88
N VAL A 79 -9.93 6.93 -2.16
CA VAL A 79 -11.15 6.77 -1.34
C VAL A 79 -12.35 6.39 -2.22
N ARG A 80 -12.53 7.02 -3.38
CA ARG A 80 -13.62 6.71 -4.32
C ARG A 80 -13.46 5.33 -4.94
N VAL A 81 -12.22 4.94 -5.23
CA VAL A 81 -11.90 3.59 -5.71
C VAL A 81 -12.20 2.55 -4.62
N ALA A 82 -11.90 2.84 -3.34
CA ALA A 82 -12.21 1.95 -2.23
C ALA A 82 -13.72 1.79 -2.01
N GLU A 83 -14.47 2.88 -2.09
CA GLU A 83 -15.95 2.87 -2.04
C GLU A 83 -16.53 1.97 -3.14
N GLY A 84 -16.02 2.10 -4.38
CA GLY A 84 -16.45 1.27 -5.50
C GLY A 84 -16.18 -0.21 -5.26
N ALA A 85 -14.97 -0.53 -4.78
CA ALA A 85 -14.58 -1.90 -4.48
C ALA A 85 -15.48 -2.53 -3.39
N ASN A 86 -15.80 -1.77 -2.34
CA ASN A 86 -16.71 -2.21 -1.28
C ASN A 86 -18.15 -2.40 -1.77
N ASN A 87 -18.58 -1.61 -2.76
CA ASN A 87 -19.87 -1.75 -3.43
C ASN A 87 -19.89 -2.84 -4.51
N GLY A 88 -18.78 -3.55 -4.71
CA GLY A 88 -18.70 -4.69 -5.63
C GLY A 88 -18.23 -4.36 -7.05
N ASP A 89 -17.79 -3.13 -7.33
CA ASP A 89 -17.24 -2.77 -8.63
C ASP A 89 -15.98 -3.62 -8.95
N ALA A 90 -16.02 -4.31 -10.09
CA ALA A 90 -15.00 -5.29 -10.46
C ALA A 90 -13.64 -4.63 -10.75
N LEU A 91 -13.63 -3.46 -11.41
CA LEU A 91 -12.40 -2.73 -11.71
C LEU A 91 -11.73 -2.21 -10.43
N CYS A 92 -12.50 -1.60 -9.53
CA CYS A 92 -11.99 -1.16 -8.24
C CYS A 92 -11.41 -2.33 -7.43
N ARG A 93 -12.10 -3.48 -7.39
CA ARG A 93 -11.60 -4.69 -6.70
C ARG A 93 -10.31 -5.21 -7.34
N SER A 94 -10.21 -5.24 -8.67
CA SER A 94 -9.01 -5.71 -9.35
C SER A 94 -7.81 -4.79 -9.11
N VAL A 95 -8.03 -3.47 -9.06
CA VAL A 95 -7.00 -2.49 -8.72
C VAL A 95 -6.49 -2.67 -7.28
N PHE A 96 -7.38 -2.87 -6.31
CA PHE A 96 -6.97 -3.14 -4.92
C PHE A 96 -6.26 -4.49 -4.78
N ARG A 97 -6.75 -5.54 -5.45
CA ARG A 97 -6.03 -6.82 -5.52
C ARG A 97 -4.61 -6.63 -6.04
N SER A 98 -4.46 -5.90 -7.15
CA SER A 98 -3.15 -5.58 -7.74
C SER A 98 -2.26 -4.78 -6.77
N ALA A 99 -2.84 -3.87 -5.99
CA ALA A 99 -2.10 -3.12 -4.97
C ALA A 99 -1.58 -4.06 -3.85
N GLY A 100 -2.41 -5.02 -3.42
CA GLY A 100 -2.00 -6.07 -2.48
C GLY A 100 -0.81 -6.88 -3.00
N GLU A 101 -0.83 -7.26 -4.28
CA GLU A 101 0.30 -7.95 -4.92
C GLU A 101 1.57 -7.10 -4.94
N VAL A 102 1.46 -5.82 -5.28
CA VAL A 102 2.61 -4.89 -5.27
C VAL A 102 3.18 -4.76 -3.85
N LEU A 103 2.34 -4.60 -2.83
CA LEU A 103 2.77 -4.53 -1.44
C LEU A 103 3.50 -5.82 -1.01
N ALA A 104 2.96 -6.99 -1.33
CA ALA A 104 3.63 -8.26 -1.01
C ALA A 104 4.94 -8.45 -1.76
N ARG A 105 5.04 -7.97 -3.02
CA ARG A 105 6.31 -8.01 -3.79
C ARG A 105 7.43 -7.24 -3.08
N HIS A 106 7.12 -6.17 -2.33
CA HIS A 106 8.12 -5.47 -1.52
C HIS A 106 8.63 -6.33 -0.37
N VAL A 107 7.74 -7.08 0.30
CA VAL A 107 8.14 -8.03 1.34
C VAL A 107 9.03 -9.12 0.75
N VAL A 108 8.63 -9.71 -0.37
CA VAL A 108 9.42 -10.74 -1.07
C VAL A 108 10.79 -10.22 -1.49
N ALA A 109 10.87 -8.98 -1.99
CA ALA A 109 12.13 -8.37 -2.41
C ALA A 109 13.16 -8.25 -1.29
N ILE A 110 12.71 -8.02 -0.04
CA ILE A 110 13.60 -7.90 1.12
C ILE A 110 13.86 -9.23 1.84
N MET A 111 13.07 -10.28 1.59
CA MET A 111 13.21 -11.59 2.26
C MET A 111 14.65 -12.13 2.32
N PRO A 112 15.48 -12.06 1.27
CA PRO A 112 16.85 -12.56 1.33
C PRO A 112 17.77 -11.83 2.32
N LYS A 113 17.32 -10.69 2.87
CA LYS A 113 18.05 -9.86 3.83
C LYS A 113 17.45 -9.92 5.24
N ILE A 114 16.34 -10.64 5.42
CA ILE A 114 15.69 -10.79 6.72
C ILE A 114 16.44 -11.89 7.48
N ASP A 115 16.83 -11.60 8.72
CA ASP A 115 17.43 -12.59 9.61
C ASP A 115 16.43 -13.72 9.90
N GLU A 116 16.88 -14.97 9.82
CA GLU A 116 16.04 -16.15 10.04
C GLU A 116 15.33 -16.14 11.40
N VAL A 117 15.90 -15.49 12.42
CA VAL A 117 15.28 -15.37 13.75
C VAL A 117 13.90 -14.72 13.69
N LEU A 118 13.68 -13.80 12.74
CA LEU A 118 12.41 -13.08 12.59
C LEU A 118 11.29 -13.96 12.03
N PHE A 119 11.59 -15.12 11.43
CA PHE A 119 10.60 -16.07 10.96
C PHE A 119 10.16 -17.07 12.03
N ARG A 120 10.97 -17.27 13.08
CA ARG A 120 10.81 -18.37 14.05
C ARG A 120 9.98 -17.99 15.29
N GLY A 121 9.61 -16.71 15.45
CA GLY A 121 8.80 -16.25 16.58
C GLY A 121 7.32 -16.64 16.48
N ASP A 122 6.59 -16.49 17.58
CA ASP A 122 5.16 -16.87 17.67
C ASP A 122 4.25 -16.12 16.68
N LEU A 123 4.66 -14.92 16.25
CA LEU A 123 3.95 -14.12 15.25
C LEU A 123 4.24 -14.58 13.81
N GLY A 124 5.14 -15.53 13.60
CA GLY A 124 5.81 -15.70 12.31
C GLY A 124 6.57 -14.43 11.94
N LEU A 125 6.72 -14.16 10.65
CA LEU A 125 7.31 -12.90 10.17
C LEU A 125 6.40 -11.70 10.56
N PRO A 126 6.82 -10.81 11.48
CA PRO A 126 6.03 -9.63 11.82
C PRO A 126 6.25 -8.54 10.77
N VAL A 127 5.16 -8.02 10.21
CA VAL A 127 5.18 -6.92 9.23
C VAL A 127 4.40 -5.74 9.78
N LEU A 128 5.08 -4.63 10.03
CA LEU A 128 4.44 -3.39 10.49
C LEU A 128 3.77 -2.67 9.30
N ALA A 129 2.44 -2.61 9.33
CA ALA A 129 1.59 -2.08 8.27
C ALA A 129 1.09 -0.68 8.62
N GLU A 130 1.91 0.33 8.34
CA GLU A 130 1.58 1.73 8.57
C GLU A 130 0.98 2.41 7.33
N GLY A 131 -0.09 3.19 7.56
CA GLY A 131 -0.78 3.96 6.53
C GLY A 131 -2.28 3.68 6.41
N ALA A 132 -3.03 4.70 5.97
CA ALA A 132 -4.47 4.64 5.78
C ALA A 132 -4.94 3.58 4.76
N VAL A 133 -4.10 3.20 3.78
CA VAL A 133 -4.46 2.16 2.78
C VAL A 133 -4.72 0.80 3.46
N TRP A 134 -4.07 0.50 4.57
CA TRP A 134 -4.26 -0.74 5.32
C TRP A 134 -5.63 -0.84 6.00
N LYS A 135 -6.39 0.26 6.09
CA LYS A 135 -7.81 0.22 6.50
C LYS A 135 -8.67 -0.58 5.52
N SER A 136 -8.22 -0.72 4.27
CA SER A 136 -8.84 -1.54 3.24
C SER A 136 -8.17 -2.90 3.10
N TRP A 137 -7.66 -3.48 4.21
CA TRP A 137 -6.94 -4.76 4.20
C TRP A 137 -7.72 -5.86 3.48
N ASP A 138 -9.03 -5.98 3.71
CA ASP A 138 -9.85 -7.01 3.08
C ASP A 138 -9.83 -6.94 1.54
N LEU A 139 -9.65 -5.75 0.96
CA LEU A 139 -9.52 -5.56 -0.49
C LEU A 139 -8.12 -5.91 -1.02
N LEU A 140 -7.09 -5.80 -0.18
CA LEU A 140 -5.69 -6.08 -0.51
C LEU A 140 -5.33 -7.56 -0.31
N LYS A 141 -6.02 -8.21 0.63
CA LYS A 141 -5.69 -9.51 1.23
C LYS A 141 -5.37 -10.58 0.20
N ASP A 142 -6.24 -10.78 -0.78
CA ASP A 142 -6.09 -11.88 -1.74
C ASP A 142 -4.86 -11.72 -2.62
N GLY A 143 -4.59 -10.51 -3.10
CA GLY A 143 -3.40 -10.21 -3.90
C GLY A 143 -2.12 -10.34 -3.07
N PHE A 144 -2.16 -9.86 -1.83
CA PHE A 144 -1.03 -9.92 -0.91
C PHE A 144 -0.65 -11.38 -0.58
N ILE A 145 -1.62 -12.20 -0.18
CA ILE A 145 -1.40 -13.61 0.16
C ILE A 145 -0.95 -14.40 -1.07
N SER A 146 -1.55 -14.16 -2.24
CA SER A 146 -1.18 -14.88 -3.48
C SER A 146 0.30 -14.72 -3.84
N VAL A 147 0.85 -13.52 -3.68
CA VAL A 147 2.27 -13.27 -3.97
C VAL A 147 3.17 -13.92 -2.93
N LEU A 148 2.83 -13.83 -1.65
CA LEU A 148 3.62 -14.46 -0.59
C LEU A 148 3.62 -15.98 -0.70
N ASP A 149 2.47 -16.60 -0.98
CA ASP A 149 2.36 -18.05 -1.15
C ASP A 149 3.24 -18.54 -2.32
N LYS A 150 3.18 -17.84 -3.47
CA LYS A 150 4.07 -18.14 -4.62
C LYS A 150 5.55 -18.02 -4.25
N ALA A 151 5.91 -17.03 -3.43
CA ALA A 151 7.29 -16.80 -3.00
C ALA A 151 7.84 -17.94 -2.13
N ARG A 152 6.97 -18.74 -1.48
CA ARG A 152 7.39 -19.91 -0.67
C ARG A 152 8.12 -20.99 -1.47
N SER A 153 7.96 -21.00 -2.80
CA SER A 153 8.73 -21.89 -3.69
C SER A 153 10.24 -21.54 -3.75
N THR A 154 10.60 -20.30 -3.41
CA THR A 154 11.99 -19.80 -3.42
C THR A 154 12.75 -20.20 -2.14
N PRO A 155 14.09 -20.30 -2.16
CA PRO A 155 14.88 -20.67 -0.98
C PRO A 155 14.57 -19.82 0.26
N TYR A 156 14.43 -18.51 0.10
CA TYR A 156 14.17 -17.57 1.20
C TYR A 156 12.71 -17.58 1.64
N GLY A 157 11.77 -17.83 0.72
CA GLY A 157 10.35 -17.90 1.04
C GLY A 157 9.94 -19.18 1.77
N ARG A 158 10.73 -20.26 1.70
CA ARG A 158 10.44 -21.52 2.43
C ARG A 158 10.37 -21.34 3.93
N LEU A 159 11.08 -20.35 4.48
CA LEU A 159 11.04 -20.00 5.90
C LEU A 159 9.73 -19.31 6.30
N LEU A 160 8.97 -18.78 5.33
CA LEU A 160 7.69 -18.14 5.56
C LEU A 160 6.59 -19.20 5.76
N THR A 161 6.44 -19.65 6.99
CA THR A 161 5.35 -20.53 7.43
C THR A 161 4.14 -19.73 7.94
N ARG A 162 4.40 -18.57 8.54
CA ARG A 162 3.41 -17.67 9.14
C ARG A 162 3.86 -16.22 9.01
N PHE A 163 2.91 -15.30 8.91
CA PHE A 163 3.15 -13.87 9.09
C PHE A 163 2.04 -13.22 9.91
N SER A 164 2.37 -12.10 10.55
CA SER A 164 1.41 -11.26 11.26
C SER A 164 1.55 -9.80 10.84
N LEU A 165 0.43 -9.15 10.54
CA LEU A 165 0.39 -7.71 10.27
C LEU A 165 0.12 -6.95 11.57
N LEU A 166 1.01 -6.00 11.83
CA LEU A 166 1.00 -5.15 13.01
C LEU A 166 0.57 -3.74 12.63
N ARG A 167 -0.09 -3.03 13.54
CA ARG A 167 -0.34 -1.59 13.46
C ARG A 167 0.14 -0.91 14.73
N LEU A 168 0.62 0.33 14.63
CA LEU A 168 0.98 1.11 15.82
C LEU A 168 -0.27 1.57 16.58
N LYS A 169 -0.18 1.56 17.92
CA LYS A 169 -1.15 2.20 18.83
C LYS A 169 -0.84 3.66 19.09
N HIS A 170 0.42 4.04 18.92
CA HIS A 170 0.92 5.39 19.16
C HIS A 170 1.59 5.94 17.91
N SER A 171 1.80 7.25 17.88
CA SER A 171 2.51 7.89 16.77
C SER A 171 3.93 7.34 16.63
N SER A 172 4.41 7.21 15.39
CA SER A 172 5.81 6.90 15.10
C SER A 172 6.79 7.91 15.70
N ALA A 173 6.31 9.09 16.11
CA ALA A 173 7.08 10.06 16.89
C ALA A 173 7.66 9.49 18.20
N VAL A 174 7.01 8.49 18.82
CA VAL A 174 7.56 7.78 19.99
C VAL A 174 8.87 7.06 19.63
N GLY A 175 8.91 6.41 18.45
CA GLY A 175 10.13 5.81 17.92
C GLY A 175 11.21 6.86 17.63
N GLY A 176 10.82 8.02 17.09
CA GLY A 176 11.73 9.16 16.88
C GLY A 176 12.37 9.67 18.18
N ALA A 177 11.56 9.86 19.24
CA ALA A 177 12.05 10.26 20.55
C ALA A 177 13.00 9.21 21.16
N SER A 178 12.68 7.92 21.02
CA SER A 178 13.56 6.82 21.43
C SER A 178 14.93 6.88 20.75
N LEU A 179 14.94 7.05 19.43
CA LEU A 179 16.18 7.13 18.66
C LEU A 179 17.01 8.36 19.05
N ALA A 180 16.36 9.51 19.30
CA ALA A 180 17.03 10.72 19.74
C ALA A 180 17.67 10.58 21.13
N ALA A 181 16.95 9.97 22.09
CA ALA A 181 17.48 9.70 23.41
C ALA A 181 18.68 8.74 23.37
N LYS A 182 18.59 7.67 22.57
CA LYS A 182 19.70 6.72 22.38
C LYS A 182 20.95 7.40 21.84
N ASN A 183 20.79 8.39 20.96
CA ASN A 183 21.91 9.15 20.39
C ASN A 183 22.68 9.98 21.43
N ILE A 184 22.06 10.33 22.56
CA ILE A 184 22.70 11.02 23.69
C ILE A 184 23.00 10.08 24.87
N GLY A 185 22.97 8.76 24.63
CA GLY A 185 23.27 7.74 25.64
C GLY A 185 22.16 7.51 26.67
N ILE A 186 20.94 8.00 26.42
CA ILE A 186 19.78 7.79 27.29
C ILE A 186 18.89 6.70 26.70
N ASP A 187 18.55 5.69 27.49
CA ASP A 187 17.56 4.70 27.10
C ASP A 187 16.18 5.07 27.68
N LEU A 188 15.21 5.32 26.80
CA LEU A 188 13.85 5.62 27.23
C LEU A 188 13.11 4.32 27.60
N PRO A 189 12.43 4.27 28.76
CA PRO A 189 11.64 3.11 29.12
C PRO A 189 10.43 3.01 28.18
N LEU A 190 10.49 2.06 27.24
CA LEU A 190 9.41 1.80 26.29
C LEU A 190 8.85 0.40 26.48
N ASN A 191 7.52 0.33 26.60
CA ASN A 191 6.82 -0.95 26.57
C ASN A 191 6.44 -1.29 25.11
N TYR A 192 7.30 -2.06 24.43
CA TYR A 192 7.08 -2.41 23.02
C TYR A 192 5.80 -3.21 22.78
N GLN A 193 5.37 -4.03 23.74
CA GLN A 193 4.13 -4.83 23.61
C GLN A 193 2.88 -3.95 23.63
N GLU A 194 2.91 -2.84 24.36
CA GLU A 194 1.81 -1.87 24.41
C GLU A 194 1.78 -0.92 23.22
N ASN A 195 2.82 -0.91 22.38
CA ASN A 195 2.93 0.03 21.25
C ASN A 195 2.30 -0.49 19.96
N VAL A 196 1.92 -1.78 19.89
CA VAL A 196 1.41 -2.42 18.67
C VAL A 196 0.14 -3.24 18.92
N ASP A 197 -0.68 -3.38 17.88
CA ASP A 197 -1.75 -4.36 17.77
C ASP A 197 -1.46 -5.32 16.61
N VAL A 198 -1.73 -6.62 16.80
CA VAL A 198 -1.83 -7.58 15.71
C VAL A 198 -3.27 -7.52 15.17
N PHE A 199 -3.46 -7.10 13.91
CA PHE A 199 -4.80 -7.05 13.32
C PHE A 199 -5.07 -8.18 12.32
N TYR A 200 -4.03 -8.88 11.88
CA TYR A 200 -4.18 -10.02 10.98
C TYR A 200 -3.02 -11.00 11.15
N THR A 201 -3.33 -12.30 11.09
CA THR A 201 -2.34 -13.37 11.07
C THR A 201 -2.74 -14.38 9.99
N HIS A 202 -1.75 -14.88 9.25
CA HIS A 202 -1.94 -15.95 8.30
C HIS A 202 -0.88 -17.03 8.49
N SER A 203 -1.33 -18.27 8.56
CA SER A 203 -0.48 -19.46 8.53
C SER A 203 -0.68 -20.13 7.19
N PHE A 204 0.41 -20.35 6.48
CA PHE A 204 0.35 -21.09 5.23
C PHE A 204 0.29 -22.59 5.50
N PRO A 205 -0.39 -23.37 4.64
CA PRO A 205 -0.40 -24.82 4.73
C PRO A 205 0.98 -25.43 4.44
#